data_AF-A0A938BG06-F1
#
_entry.id   AF-A0A938BG06-F1
#
_cell.length_a   1.000
_cell.length_b   1.000
_cell.length_c   1.000
_cell.angle_alpha   90.00
_cell.angle_beta   90.00
_cell.angle_gamma   90.00
#
_symmetry.space_group_name_H-M   'P 1'
#
loop_
_entity.id
_entity.type
_entity.pdbx_description
1 polymer ?
#
loop_
_entity_poly.entity_id
_entity_poly.type
_entity_poly.pdbx_seq_one_letter_code
_entity_poly.pdbx_strand_id
1 'polypeptide(L)'
;KVDYVIPSEKAFRKNRMACVVISIKRTLRERWKQVVGELSSTNAGRIYMMTADEDISSSKIGEMQKHNVNLVIWDKLKKEKFNKHFNVIGFSQFIKIDLPSSKKLWKQLL
;
A
#
# COMPACT_ATOMS: atom_id res chain seq x y z
N LYS A 1 -6.60 -8.16 9.14
CA LYS A 1 -7.67 -8.20 8.11
C LYS A 1 -7.41 -7.09 7.10
N VAL A 2 -7.44 -7.40 5.82
CA VAL A 2 -7.17 -6.43 4.73
C VAL A 2 -8.48 -5.92 4.15
N ASP A 3 -8.47 -4.69 3.61
CA ASP A 3 -9.68 -4.07 3.07
C ASP A 3 -9.91 -4.48 1.61
N TYR A 4 -8.84 -4.57 0.82
CA TYR A 4 -8.93 -5.00 -0.58
C TYR A 4 -7.82 -5.98 -0.96
N VAL A 5 -8.20 -6.94 -1.81
CA VAL A 5 -7.30 -7.85 -2.52
C VAL A 5 -7.67 -7.79 -4.00
N ILE A 6 -6.73 -7.38 -4.84
CA ILE A 6 -6.96 -7.11 -6.27
C ILE A 6 -6.06 -8.04 -7.10
N PRO A 7 -6.60 -8.74 -8.12
CA PRO A 7 -7.94 -8.58 -8.68
C PRO A 7 -9.03 -9.38 -7.97
N SER A 8 -8.67 -10.44 -7.23
CA SER A 8 -9.61 -11.23 -6.43
C SER A 8 -8.87 -12.12 -5.43
N GLU A 9 -9.59 -12.63 -4.43
CA GLU A 9 -9.03 -13.62 -3.49
C GLU A 9 -8.61 -14.93 -4.21
N LYS A 10 -9.36 -15.35 -5.25
CA LYS A 10 -9.02 -16.52 -6.06
C LYS A 10 -7.66 -16.33 -6.76
N ALA A 11 -7.44 -15.16 -7.36
CA ALA A 11 -6.15 -14.82 -7.97
C ALA A 11 -5.03 -14.77 -6.93
N PHE A 12 -5.32 -14.24 -5.74
CA PHE A 12 -4.37 -14.18 -4.63
C PHE A 12 -3.93 -15.58 -4.16
N ARG A 13 -4.87 -16.53 -4.07
CA ARG A 13 -4.55 -17.93 -3.72
C ARG A 13 -3.69 -18.63 -4.79
N LYS A 14 -3.84 -18.26 -6.07
CA LYS A 14 -3.02 -18.79 -7.17
C LYS A 14 -1.62 -18.17 -7.22
N ASN A 15 -1.54 -16.84 -7.16
CA ASN A 15 -0.28 -16.11 -7.26
C ASN A 15 -0.35 -14.78 -6.50
N ARG A 16 0.15 -14.78 -5.26
CA ARG A 16 0.19 -13.60 -4.38
C ARG A 16 1.09 -12.49 -4.93
N MET A 17 2.16 -12.85 -5.65
CA MET A 17 3.15 -11.90 -6.16
C MET A 17 2.59 -11.02 -7.29
N ALA A 18 1.60 -11.51 -8.01
CA ALA A 18 0.90 -10.74 -9.04
C ALA A 18 -0.22 -9.84 -8.49
N CYS A 19 -0.61 -10.01 -7.22
CA CYS A 19 -1.75 -9.34 -6.63
C CYS A 19 -1.37 -8.09 -5.83
N VAL A 20 -2.35 -7.21 -5.65
CA VAL A 20 -2.24 -6.00 -4.85
C VAL A 20 -3.10 -6.14 -3.60
N VAL A 21 -2.53 -5.82 -2.44
CA VAL A 21 -3.22 -5.78 -1.15
C VAL A 21 -3.26 -4.35 -0.65
N ILE A 22 -4.43 -3.91 -0.18
CA ILE A 22 -4.64 -2.54 0.32
C ILE A 22 -5.33 -2.62 1.69
N SER A 23 -4.82 -1.85 2.65
CA SER A 23 -5.61 -1.44 3.82
C SER A 23 -5.77 0.08 3.85
N ILE A 24 -6.93 0.54 4.31
CA ILE A 24 -7.30 1.95 4.39
C ILE A 24 -7.53 2.32 5.85
N LYS A 25 -6.93 3.42 6.29
CA LYS A 25 -7.17 4.02 7.61
C LYS A 25 -7.42 5.51 7.45
N ARG A 26 -8.31 6.08 8.25
CA ARG A 26 -8.48 7.54 8.30
C ARG A 26 -7.28 8.22 8.96
N THR A 27 -6.79 7.64 10.07
CA THR A 27 -5.66 8.12 10.88
C THR A 27 -4.75 6.97 11.31
N LEU A 28 -3.44 7.21 11.39
CA LEU A 28 -2.39 6.28 11.79
C LEU A 28 -1.99 6.48 13.26
N ARG A 29 -2.92 6.14 14.15
CA ARG A 29 -2.71 6.06 15.61
C ARG A 29 -1.86 4.83 15.99
N GLU A 30 -1.65 4.58 17.27
CA GLU A 30 -0.75 3.55 17.81
C GLU A 30 -0.87 2.14 17.17
N ARG A 31 -2.05 1.75 16.69
CA ARG A 31 -2.31 0.43 16.09
C ARG A 31 -1.80 0.26 14.66
N TRP A 32 -1.23 1.29 14.02
CA TRP A 32 -0.75 1.19 12.65
C TRP A 32 0.32 0.09 12.48
N LYS A 33 1.15 -0.15 13.51
CA LYS A 33 2.19 -1.19 13.50
C LYS A 33 1.63 -2.60 13.33
N GLN A 34 0.56 -2.92 14.06
CA GLN A 34 -0.11 -4.20 13.93
C GLN A 34 -0.63 -4.41 12.50
N VAL A 35 -1.25 -3.37 11.93
CA VAL A 35 -1.78 -3.42 10.55
C VAL A 35 -0.65 -3.62 9.54
N VAL A 36 0.49 -2.95 9.72
CA VAL A 36 1.69 -3.17 8.87
C VAL A 36 2.19 -4.61 8.97
N GLY A 37 2.24 -5.18 10.18
CA GLY A 37 2.62 -6.58 10.38
C GLY A 37 1.67 -7.57 9.69
N GLU A 38 0.35 -7.35 9.84
CA GLU A 38 -0.68 -8.15 9.17
C GLU A 38 -0.65 -8.02 7.65
N LEU A 39 -0.34 -6.83 7.14
CA LEU A 39 -0.18 -6.58 5.71
C LEU A 39 1.07 -7.28 5.17
N SER A 40 2.19 -7.17 5.88
CA SER A 40 3.46 -7.80 5.50
C SER A 40 3.36 -9.33 5.46
N SER A 41 2.65 -9.93 6.42
CA SER A 41 2.47 -11.39 6.48
C SER A 41 1.65 -11.96 5.31
N THR A 42 0.93 -11.11 4.56
CA THR A 42 0.24 -11.56 3.34
C THR A 42 1.21 -12.05 2.26
N ASN A 43 2.47 -11.62 2.29
CA ASN A 43 3.48 -11.90 1.26
C ASN A 43 2.97 -11.59 -0.17
N ALA A 44 2.16 -10.54 -0.30
CA ALA A 44 1.73 -10.03 -1.59
C ALA A 44 2.90 -9.30 -2.28
N GLY A 45 2.93 -9.35 -3.62
CA GLY A 45 4.00 -8.68 -4.36
C GLY A 45 3.95 -7.15 -4.25
N ARG A 46 2.76 -6.59 -4.01
CA ARG A 46 2.55 -5.16 -3.80
C ARG A 46 1.58 -4.93 -2.65
N ILE A 47 2.02 -4.20 -1.63
CA ILE A 47 1.25 -3.93 -0.41
C ILE A 47 1.16 -2.42 -0.20
N TYR A 48 -0.05 -1.94 0.04
CA TYR A 48 -0.34 -0.53 0.26
C TYR A 48 -1.13 -0.30 1.55
N MET A 49 -0.74 0.71 2.31
CA MET A 49 -1.55 1.33 3.35
C MET A 49 -1.96 2.71 2.86
N MET A 50 -3.25 2.99 2.76
CA MET A 50 -3.77 4.30 2.38
C MET A 50 -4.27 5.07 3.58
N THR A 51 -3.95 6.36 3.66
CA THR A 51 -4.41 7.22 4.74
C THR A 51 -4.68 8.66 4.33
N ALA A 52 -5.61 9.31 5.04
CA ALA A 52 -5.84 10.75 4.98
C ALA A 52 -5.16 11.50 6.14
N ASP A 53 -4.36 10.81 6.95
CA ASP A 53 -3.60 11.40 8.05
C ASP A 53 -2.50 12.35 7.54
N GLU A 54 -2.38 13.51 8.17
CA GLU A 54 -1.35 14.50 7.87
C GLU A 54 -0.19 14.50 8.89
N ASP A 55 -0.38 13.82 10.03
CA ASP A 55 0.60 13.66 11.11
C ASP A 55 1.36 12.33 11.00
N ILE A 56 2.26 12.31 10.01
CA ILE A 56 3.09 11.16 9.69
C ILE A 56 4.55 11.54 9.96
N SER A 57 5.21 10.78 10.83
CA SER A 57 6.65 10.94 11.07
C SER A 57 7.46 10.12 10.07
N SER A 58 8.70 10.55 9.78
CA SER A 58 9.64 9.77 8.97
C SER A 58 9.94 8.40 9.58
N SER A 59 9.88 8.27 10.91
CA SER A 59 10.02 6.97 11.59
C SER A 59 8.90 5.99 11.24
N LYS A 60 7.63 6.44 11.19
CA LYS A 60 6.51 5.60 10.73
C LYS A 60 6.74 5.11 9.29
N ILE A 61 7.23 6.00 8.42
CA ILE A 61 7.51 5.69 7.00
C ILE A 61 8.63 4.66 6.87
N GLY A 62 9.73 4.84 7.61
CA GLY A 62 10.87 3.91 7.58
C GLY A 62 10.50 2.51 8.05
N GLU A 63 9.64 2.39 9.07
CA GLU A 63 9.12 1.10 9.52
C GLU A 63 8.21 0.45 8.47
N MET A 64 7.29 1.20 7.83
CA MET A 64 6.49 0.68 6.72
C MET A 64 7.38 0.14 5.58
N GLN A 65 8.46 0.85 5.27
CA GLN A 65 9.43 0.42 4.26
C GLN A 65 10.08 -0.91 4.61
N LYS A 66 10.52 -1.11 5.87
CA LYS A 66 11.12 -2.37 6.33
C LYS A 66 10.18 -3.56 6.15
N HIS A 67 8.87 -3.33 6.20
CA HIS A 67 7.82 -4.33 6.05
C HIS A 67 7.28 -4.46 4.62
N ASN A 68 7.93 -3.85 3.62
CA ASN A 68 7.50 -3.81 2.23
C ASN A 68 6.09 -3.20 2.05
N VAL A 69 5.73 -2.24 2.90
CA VAL A 69 4.45 -1.51 2.82
C VAL A 69 4.69 -0.12 2.23
N ASN A 70 4.00 0.17 1.13
CA ASN A 70 3.96 1.50 0.55
C ASN A 70 2.82 2.32 1.17
N LEU A 71 3.12 3.55 1.55
CA LEU A 71 2.14 4.47 2.10
C LEU A 71 1.52 5.33 0.99
N VAL A 72 0.20 5.35 0.88
CA VAL A 72 -0.53 6.19 -0.08
C VAL A 72 -1.19 7.34 0.68
N ILE A 73 -0.88 8.57 0.27
CA ILE A 73 -1.39 9.81 0.89
C ILE A 73 -1.83 10.81 -0.18
N TRP A 74 -2.43 11.93 0.26
CA TRP A 74 -2.74 13.04 -0.64
C TRP A 74 -1.50 13.59 -1.34
N ASP A 75 -1.64 13.90 -2.64
CA ASP A 75 -0.56 14.37 -3.50
C ASP A 75 0.14 15.63 -2.94
N LYS A 76 -0.66 16.56 -2.39
CA LYS A 76 -0.16 17.78 -1.75
C LYS A 76 0.81 17.46 -0.60
N LEU A 77 0.40 16.60 0.32
CA LEU A 77 1.21 16.20 1.47
C LEU A 77 2.47 15.45 1.04
N LYS A 78 2.36 14.56 0.04
CA LYS A 78 3.52 13.88 -0.56
C LYS A 78 4.53 14.89 -1.11
N LYS A 79 4.06 15.88 -1.86
CA LYS A 79 4.92 16.91 -2.48
C LYS A 79 5.60 17.79 -1.43
N GLU A 80 4.86 18.20 -0.39
CA GLU A 80 5.32 19.14 0.63
C GLU A 80 6.26 18.51 1.65
N LYS A 81 5.95 17.31 2.15
CA LYS A 81 6.69 16.72 3.30
C LYS A 81 7.50 15.47 2.95
N PHE A 82 7.08 14.70 1.94
CA PHE A 82 7.62 13.35 1.72
C PHE A 82 8.17 13.11 0.31
N ASN A 83 8.53 14.15 -0.43
CA ASN A 83 8.96 14.04 -1.84
C ASN A 83 10.15 13.08 -2.04
N LYS A 84 11.08 13.02 -1.08
CA LYS A 84 12.27 12.13 -1.09
C LYS A 84 12.02 10.69 -0.65
N HIS A 85 10.85 10.37 -0.07
CA HIS A 85 10.53 9.03 0.41
C HIS A 85 9.88 8.18 -0.69
N PHE A 86 10.62 7.25 -1.28
CA PHE A 86 10.15 6.44 -2.41
C PHE A 86 9.00 5.49 -2.07
N ASN A 87 8.92 5.01 -0.83
CA ASN A 87 7.82 4.17 -0.34
C ASN A 87 6.56 4.98 0.06
N VAL A 88 6.56 6.30 -0.19
CA VAL A 88 5.38 7.16 -0.03
C VAL A 88 4.92 7.61 -1.41
N ILE A 89 3.67 7.33 -1.73
CA ILE A 89 3.06 7.49 -3.05
C ILE A 89 1.90 8.48 -2.94
N GLY A 90 1.81 9.39 -3.91
CA GLY A 90 0.66 10.27 -4.04
C GLY A 90 -0.56 9.50 -4.58
N PHE A 91 -1.75 9.78 -4.05
CA PHE A 91 -2.99 9.14 -4.46
C PHE A 91 -3.20 9.12 -5.98
N SER A 92 -2.89 10.23 -6.69
CA SER A 92 -3.02 10.28 -8.14
C SER A 92 -2.09 9.29 -8.84
N GLN A 93 -0.85 9.17 -8.36
CA GLN A 93 0.12 8.21 -8.91
C GLN A 93 -0.36 6.78 -8.67
N PHE A 94 -0.82 6.50 -7.45
CA PHE A 94 -1.32 5.17 -7.09
C PHE A 94 -2.45 4.71 -8.03
N ILE A 95 -3.46 5.54 -8.23
CA ILE A 95 -4.62 5.19 -9.05
C ILE A 95 -4.31 5.14 -10.54
N LYS A 96 -3.49 6.06 -11.07
CA LYS A 96 -3.25 6.18 -12.51
C LYS A 96 -2.12 5.28 -13.00
N ILE A 97 -1.16 4.93 -12.14
CA ILE A 97 0.09 4.28 -12.53
C ILE A 97 0.28 2.97 -11.76
N ASP A 98 0.44 3.03 -10.45
CA ASP A 98 0.89 1.87 -9.65
C ASP A 98 -0.12 0.73 -9.68
N LEU A 99 -1.40 1.01 -9.39
CA LEU A 99 -2.45 -0.01 -9.40
C LEU A 99 -2.68 -0.58 -10.82
N PRO A 100 -2.85 0.24 -11.87
CA PRO A 100 -3.00 -0.27 -13.24
C PRO A 100 -1.79 -1.03 -13.79
N SER A 101 -0.57 -0.77 -13.30
CA SER A 101 0.65 -1.48 -13.76
C SER A 101 0.56 -3.01 -13.58
N SER A 102 -0.25 -3.46 -12.62
CA SER A 102 -0.45 -4.87 -12.31
C SER A 102 -1.44 -5.56 -13.28
N LYS A 103 -2.20 -4.81 -14.09
CA LYS A 103 -3.26 -5.38 -14.96
C LYS A 103 -2.75 -6.45 -15.92
N LYS A 104 -1.52 -6.30 -16.46
CA LYS A 104 -0.94 -7.29 -17.38
C LYS A 104 -0.76 -8.65 -16.71
N LEU A 105 -0.36 -8.67 -15.43
CA LEU A 105 -0.19 -9.89 -14.64
C LEU A 105 -1.54 -10.56 -14.33
N TRP A 106 -2.58 -9.75 -14.10
CA TRP A 106 -3.91 -10.26 -13.75
C TRP A 106 -4.61 -10.98 -14.90
N LYS A 107 -4.34 -10.60 -16.15
CA LYS A 107 -4.92 -11.27 -17.33
C LYS A 107 -4.64 -12.77 -17.38
N GLN A 108 -3.56 -13.22 -16.74
CA GLN A 108 -3.17 -14.64 -16.68
C GLN A 108 -3.80 -15.39 -15.49
N LEU A 109 -4.47 -14.68 -14.58
CA LEU A 109 -4.96 -15.21 -13.30
C LEU A 109 -6.49 -15.25 -13.18
N LEU A 110 -7.16 -14.37 -13.93
CA LEU A 110 -8.61 -14.33 -14.12
C LEU A 110 -9.04 -15.48 -15.04
#